data_AF-A0A1H9E3W0-F1
#
_entry.id   AF-A0A1H9E3W0-F1
#
_cell.length_a   1.000
_cell.length_b   1.000
_cell.length_c   1.000
_cell.angle_alpha   90.00
_cell.angle_beta   90.00
_cell.angle_gamma   90.00
#
_symmetry.space_group_name_H-M   'P 1'
#
loop_
_entity.id
_entity.type
_entity.pdbx_description
1 polymer ?
#
loop_
_entity_poly.entity_id
_entity_poly.type
_entity_poly.pdbx_seq_one_letter_code
_entity_poly.pdbx_strand_id
1 'polypeptide(L)' 'MKTVASVVEQYLKTKPFLLSSLSEGIINLTSLARNIMPEIEMHLGKDIKQGAVVMALKRISEV' A
#
# COMPACT_ATOMS: atom_id res chain seq x y z
N MET A 1 5.46 -5.44 -15.98
CA MET A 1 4.96 -6.44 -15.00
C MET A 1 4.42 -5.70 -13.79
N LYS A 2 3.18 -5.95 -13.34
CA LYS A 2 2.62 -5.31 -12.14
C LYS A 2 3.29 -5.88 -10.88
N THR A 3 3.77 -5.00 -10.01
CA THR A 3 4.37 -5.37 -8.71
C THR A 3 3.48 -4.89 -7.57
N VAL A 4 3.69 -5.42 -6.35
CA VAL A 4 3.00 -4.93 -5.15
C VAL A 4 3.22 -3.42 -4.99
N ALA A 5 4.46 -2.95 -5.19
CA ALA A 5 4.80 -1.53 -5.08
C ALA A 5 4.01 -0.67 -6.09
N SER A 6 3.98 -1.06 -7.37
CA SER A 6 3.28 -0.27 -8.39
C SER A 6 1.77 -0.22 -8.16
N VAL A 7 1.17 -1.31 -7.67
CA VAL A 7 -0.28 -1.36 -7.39
C VAL A 7 -0.63 -0.58 -6.13
N VAL A 8 0.18 -0.67 -5.07
CA VAL A 8 0.01 0.14 -3.85
C VAL A 8 0.15 1.64 -4.17
N GLU A 9 1.12 2.01 -4.99
CA GLU A 9 1.28 3.40 -5.43
C GLU A 9 0.05 3.91 -6.21
N GLN A 10 -0.46 3.11 -7.15
CA GLN A 10 -1.69 3.44 -7.89
C GLN A 10 -2.89 3.56 -6.94
N TYR A 11 -3.02 2.66 -5.97
CA TYR A 11 -4.07 2.70 -4.96
C TYR A 11 -4.05 4.01 -4.15
N LEU A 12 -2.87 4.44 -3.69
CA LEU A 12 -2.70 5.67 -2.90
C LEU A 12 -2.90 6.94 -3.73
N LYS A 13 -2.48 6.95 -5.00
CA LYS A 13 -2.71 8.08 -5.92
C LYS A 13 -4.20 8.42 -6.09
N THR A 14 -5.09 7.44 -5.94
CA THR A 14 -6.55 7.67 -5.96
C THR A 14 -7.12 8.19 -4.65
N LYS A 15 -6.30 8.31 -3.58
CA LYS A 15 -6.73 8.61 -2.20
C LYS A 15 -5.78 9.65 -1.57
N PRO A 16 -5.86 10.93 -1.97
CA PRO A 16 -4.92 11.96 -1.54
C PRO A 16 -4.83 12.12 -0.01
N PHE A 17 -5.96 12.06 0.71
CA PHE A 17 -5.96 12.13 2.18
C PHE A 17 -5.20 10.98 2.84
N LEU A 18 -5.31 9.78 2.29
CA LEU A 18 -4.58 8.61 2.78
C LEU A 18 -3.08 8.76 2.53
N LEU A 19 -2.70 9.29 1.37
CA LEU A 19 -1.29 9.57 1.04
C LEU A 19 -0.69 10.65 1.95
N SER A 20 -1.41 11.75 2.20
CA SER A 20 -0.98 12.78 3.15
C SER A 20 -0.79 12.21 4.56
N SER A 21 -1.78 11.47 5.06
CA SER A 21 -1.73 10.87 6.40
C SER A 21 -0.62 9.81 6.54
N LEU A 22 -0.30 9.12 5.44
CA LEU A 22 0.83 8.19 5.37
C LEU A 22 2.17 8.93 5.44
N SER A 23 2.32 10.03 4.71
CA SER A 23 3.53 10.86 4.66
C SER A 23 3.79 11.59 5.98
N GLU A 24 2.74 11.99 6.68
CA GLU A 24 2.80 12.59 8.02
C GLU A 24 3.08 11.56 9.14
N GLY A 25 3.18 10.27 8.80
CA GLY A 25 3.44 9.21 9.78
C GLY A 25 2.28 8.92 10.74
N ILE A 26 1.07 9.41 10.42
CA ILE A 26 -0.13 9.25 11.25
C ILE A 26 -0.69 7.83 11.13
N ILE A 27 -0.52 7.20 9.97
CA ILE A 27 -1.12 5.91 9.68
C ILE A 27 -0.29 4.74 10.19
N ASN A 28 -0.95 3.79 10.85
CA ASN A 28 -0.38 2.49 11.15
C ASN A 28 -0.26 1.63 9.87
N LEU A 29 0.98 1.44 9.39
CA LEU A 29 1.27 0.71 8.15
C LEU A 29 0.78 -0.73 8.16
N THR A 30 0.91 -1.43 9.29
CA THR A 30 0.51 -2.84 9.41
C THR A 30 -1.00 -3.01 9.32
N SER A 31 -1.75 -2.13 9.99
CA SER A 31 -3.21 -2.11 9.92
C SER A 31 -3.69 -1.72 8.53
N LEU A 32 -3.09 -0.71 7.89
CA LEU A 32 -3.43 -0.34 6.52
C LEU A 32 -3.15 -1.49 5.55
N ALA A 33 -1.99 -2.14 5.68
CA ALA A 33 -1.62 -3.27 4.83
C ALA A 33 -2.66 -4.40 4.88
N ARG A 34 -3.15 -4.80 6.06
CA ARG A 34 -4.21 -5.82 6.18
C ARG A 34 -5.50 -5.39 5.47
N ASN A 35 -5.87 -4.12 5.59
CA ASN A 35 -7.12 -3.61 5.02
C ASN A 35 -7.09 -3.54 3.50
N ILE A 36 -5.95 -3.15 2.91
CA ILE A 36 -5.86 -2.96 1.46
C ILE A 36 -5.40 -4.22 0.71
N MET A 37 -4.75 -5.17 1.39
CA MET A 37 -4.18 -6.38 0.76
C MET A 37 -5.16 -7.13 -0.15
N PRO A 38 -6.43 -7.37 0.23
CA PRO A 38 -7.38 -8.06 -0.65
C PRO A 38 -7.60 -7.36 -2.00
N GLU A 39 -7.61 -6.02 -2.00
CA GLU A 39 -7.73 -5.23 -3.23
C GLU A 39 -6.44 -5.32 -4.05
N ILE A 40 -5.27 -5.32 -3.41
CA ILE A 40 -3.98 -5.48 -4.10
C ILE A 40 -3.86 -6.87 -4.74
N GLU A 41 -4.30 -7.92 -4.05
CA GLU A 41 -4.33 -9.30 -4.56
C GLU A 41 -5.26 -9.42 -5.77
N MET A 42 -6.44 -8.79 -5.72
CA MET A 42 -7.38 -8.72 -6.84
C MET A 42 -6.75 -8.09 -8.09
N HIS A 43 -5.97 -7.02 -7.92
CA HIS A 43 -5.29 -6.34 -9.03
C HIS A 43 -4.10 -7.13 -9.60
N LEU A 44 -3.47 -7.98 -8.77
CA LEU A 44 -2.31 -8.80 -9.16
C LEU A 44 -2.69 -10.20 -9.64
N GLY A 45 -3.90 -10.68 -9.33
CA GLY A 45 -4.38 -12.01 -9.68
C GLY A 45 -3.61 -13.14 -8.99
N LYS A 46 -3.06 -12.87 -7.80
CA LYS A 46 -2.29 -13.84 -7.00
C LYS A 46 -2.23 -13.43 -5.54
N ASP A 47 -2.04 -14.42 -4.68
CA ASP A 47 -1.78 -14.21 -3.26
C ASP A 47 -0.44 -13.48 -3.04
N ILE A 48 -0.42 -12.61 -2.03
CA ILE A 48 0.80 -11.89 -1.64
C ILE A 48 1.03 -11.98 -0.13
N LYS A 49 2.26 -11.67 0.28
CA LYS A 49 2.60 -11.56 1.70
C LYS A 49 2.25 -10.16 2.19
N GLN A 50 1.56 -10.05 3.33
CA GLN A 50 1.28 -8.77 3.98
C GLN A 50 2.56 -7.91 4.16
N GLY A 51 3.69 -8.53 4.49
CA GLY A 51 4.99 -7.84 4.62
C GLY A 51 5.44 -7.12 3.34
N ALA A 52 5.07 -7.62 2.15
CA ALA A 52 5.36 -6.93 0.90
C ALA A 52 4.55 -5.64 0.75
N VAL A 53 3.30 -5.63 1.23
CA VAL A 53 2.44 -4.44 1.26
C VAL A 53 2.96 -3.42 2.27
N VAL A 54 3.34 -3.86 3.48
CA VAL A 54 3.97 -2.98 4.48
C VAL A 54 5.24 -2.33 3.94
N MET A 55 6.12 -3.09 3.29
CA MET A 55 7.34 -2.55 2.70
C MET A 55 7.07 -1.58 1.55
N ALA A 56 6.01 -1.78 0.78
CA ALA A 56 5.59 -0.84 -0.24
C ALA A 56 5.08 0.47 0.38
N LEU A 57 4.21 0.39 1.39
CA LEU A 57 3.70 1.55 2.12
C LEU A 57 4.84 2.33 2.81
N LYS A 58 5.77 1.63 3.47
CA LYS A 58 6.92 2.23 4.16
C LYS A 58 7.80 3.03 3.21
N ARG A 59 8.10 2.50 2.02
CA ARG A 59 8.86 3.25 1.01
C ARG A 59 8.16 4.54 0.60
N ILE A 60 6.83 4.53 0.50
CA ILE A 60 6.06 5.71 0.09
C ILE A 60 5.99 6.74 1.21
N SER A 61 5.99 6.32 2.49
CA SER A 61 6.03 7.24 3.63
C SER A 61 7.40 7.90 3.85
N GLU A 62 8.47 7.33 3.30
CA GLU A 62 9.86 7.81 3.49
C GLU A 62 10.37 8.64 2.30
N VAL A 63 9.53 8.88 1.28
CA VAL A 63 9.82 9.70 0.08
C VAL A 63 9.25 11.09 0.26
#